data_AF-A0A2H9MUB6-F1
#
_entry.id   AF-A0A2H9MUB6-F1
#
_cell.length_a   1.000
_cell.length_b   1.000
_cell.length_c   1.000
_cell.angle_alpha   90.00
_cell.angle_beta   90.00
_cell.angle_gamma   90.00
#
_symmetry.space_group_name_H-M   'P 1'
#
loop_
_entity.id
_entity.type
_entity.pdbx_description
1 polymer ?
#
loop_
_entity_poly.entity_id
_entity_poly.type
_entity_poly.pdbx_seq_one_letter_code
_entity_poly.pdbx_strand_id
1 'polypeptide(L)'
;MKMWAVFAIIVVVFVTLIIFQFVPNENFHTYLDKSVPFIGGDIPRLEGIDGNGIKIAVIDTGVDFNHPDLFGFGPDGKVIGGYNFIKEGEPPLDTNGHGTQVAGVIAADGNLKGVAPKAKILAYKVSENGESVSSDLIVKAIDKSIEDGADIINISLGVNKTNANIDIAVNRALEKGIIVITAAGNDGPTPQTIGSPGKNSGSITVGATYNNLTSSLIATLEVNEKPYTVIPMAGSSKLDKPIVGKIVFGGYGKEEELKNINATNTILLVERGSNIKGELLYFSIKEKNAANAGAKALIVYNNEPGIFLGELI
;
A
#
# COMPACT_ATOMS: atom_id res chain seq x y z
N MET A 1 51.40 -7.66 17.16
CA MET A 1 50.40 -8.27 16.27
C MET A 1 48.96 -8.25 16.80
N LYS A 2 48.71 -8.27 18.12
CA LYS A 2 47.34 -8.29 18.69
C LYS A 2 46.58 -6.94 18.67
N MET A 3 47.28 -5.81 18.72
CA MET A 3 46.64 -4.48 18.84
C MET A 3 46.04 -3.97 17.52
N TRP A 4 46.64 -4.33 16.38
CA TRP A 4 46.14 -3.97 15.05
C TRP A 4 44.88 -4.74 14.67
N ALA A 5 44.75 -6.00 15.08
CA ALA A 5 43.56 -6.80 14.84
C ALA A 5 42.34 -6.26 15.60
N VAL A 6 42.53 -5.81 16.85
CA VAL A 6 41.46 -5.21 17.65
C VAL A 6 41.01 -3.87 17.06
N PHE A 7 41.94 -3.04 16.60
CA PHE A 7 41.61 -1.77 15.94
C PHE A 7 40.88 -1.98 14.61
N ALA A 8 41.30 -2.95 13.80
CA ALA A 8 40.62 -3.29 12.55
C ALA A 8 39.19 -3.81 12.79
N ILE A 9 38.95 -4.62 13.83
CA ILE A 9 37.61 -5.09 14.17
C ILE A 9 36.73 -3.93 14.64
N ILE A 10 37.24 -3.02 15.47
CA ILE A 10 36.48 -1.84 15.94
C ILE A 10 36.11 -0.93 14.77
N VAL A 11 37.04 -0.70 13.83
CA VAL A 11 36.76 0.11 12.63
C VAL A 11 35.74 -0.57 11.73
N VAL A 12 35.83 -1.89 11.50
CA VAL A 12 34.83 -2.62 10.71
C VAL A 12 33.46 -2.58 11.38
N VAL A 13 33.36 -2.75 12.70
CA VAL A 13 32.10 -2.66 13.46
C VAL A 13 31.52 -1.24 13.43
N PHE A 14 32.36 -0.20 13.53
CA PHE A 14 31.91 1.18 13.40
C PHE A 14 31.46 1.52 11.98
N VAL A 15 32.18 1.03 10.96
CA VAL A 15 31.82 1.26 9.55
C VAL A 15 30.55 0.49 9.19
N THR A 16 30.34 -0.73 9.68
CA THR A 16 29.06 -1.44 9.47
C THR A 16 27.90 -0.79 10.23
N LEU A 17 28.12 -0.27 11.44
CA LEU A 17 27.12 0.53 12.17
C LEU A 17 26.75 1.83 11.42
N ILE A 18 27.72 2.49 10.78
CA ILE A 18 27.48 3.70 9.97
C ILE A 18 26.75 3.35 8.67
N ILE A 19 27.07 2.22 8.02
CA ILE A 19 26.38 1.77 6.80
C ILE A 19 24.93 1.36 7.11
N PHE A 20 24.64 0.78 8.28
CA PHE A 20 23.27 0.51 8.73
C PHE A 20 22.44 1.79 9.01
N GLN A 21 23.07 2.95 9.23
CA GLN A 21 22.37 4.23 9.39
C GLN A 21 22.11 4.96 8.06
N PHE A 22 22.64 4.46 6.95
CA PHE A 22 22.46 5.05 5.60
C PHE A 22 21.56 4.19 4.71
N VAL A 23 20.51 3.58 5.28
CA VAL A 23 19.31 3.30 4.47
C VAL A 23 18.65 4.65 4.22
N PRO A 24 18.46 5.10 2.97
CA PRO A 24 17.68 6.30 2.71
C PRO A 24 16.33 6.13 3.37
N ASN A 25 16.08 6.88 4.44
CA ASN A 25 14.79 6.88 5.09
C ASN A 25 13.85 7.59 4.11
N GLU A 26 13.15 6.82 3.28
CA GLU A 26 11.94 7.33 2.68
C GLU A 26 11.00 7.65 3.84
N ASN A 27 10.90 8.94 4.19
CA ASN A 27 9.96 9.42 5.19
C ASN A 27 8.55 9.22 4.62
N PHE A 28 8.02 8.01 4.74
CA PHE A 28 6.60 7.74 4.59
C PHE A 28 5.92 8.27 5.84
N HIS A 29 5.13 9.33 5.70
CA HIS A 29 4.19 9.70 6.74
C HIS A 29 2.99 8.75 6.66
N THR A 30 3.02 7.72 7.51
CA THR A 30 1.88 6.85 7.76
C THR A 30 1.01 7.48 8.83
N TYR A 31 -0.32 7.43 8.66
CA TYR A 31 -1.27 8.13 9.54
C TYR A 31 -2.01 7.19 10.47
N LEU A 32 -1.40 6.07 10.84
CA LEU A 32 -2.03 5.13 11.77
C LEU A 32 -2.31 5.79 13.13
N ASP A 33 -1.44 6.72 13.54
CA ASP A 33 -1.62 7.58 14.71
C ASP A 33 -2.87 8.46 14.66
N LYS A 34 -3.41 8.75 13.46
CA LYS A 34 -4.65 9.51 13.26
C LYS A 34 -5.85 8.62 12.92
N SER A 35 -5.65 7.64 12.03
CA SER A 35 -6.72 6.78 11.51
C SER A 35 -7.23 5.79 12.56
N VAL A 36 -6.36 5.23 13.40
CA VAL A 36 -6.79 4.29 14.45
C VAL A 36 -7.68 4.98 15.50
N PRO A 37 -7.34 6.17 16.04
CA PRO A 37 -8.26 6.92 16.89
C PRO A 37 -9.53 7.38 16.17
N PHE A 38 -9.44 7.75 14.88
CA PHE A 38 -10.61 8.19 14.12
C PHE A 38 -11.71 7.13 14.04
N ILE A 39 -11.34 5.85 13.93
CA ILE A 39 -12.29 4.73 13.94
C ILE A 39 -12.62 4.24 15.37
N GLY A 40 -12.11 4.90 16.41
CA GLY A 40 -12.27 4.51 17.81
C GLY A 40 -11.50 3.25 18.21
N GLY A 41 -10.50 2.83 17.42
CA GLY A 41 -9.73 1.61 17.67
C GLY A 41 -8.77 1.71 18.87
N ASP A 42 -8.53 2.92 19.38
CA ASP A 42 -7.78 3.16 20.60
C ASP A 42 -8.57 2.84 21.88
N ILE A 43 -9.91 2.94 21.85
CA ILE A 43 -10.76 2.68 23.02
C ILE A 43 -10.59 1.24 23.54
N PRO A 44 -10.76 0.17 22.72
CA PRO A 44 -10.55 -1.19 23.19
C PRO A 44 -9.11 -1.43 23.68
N ARG A 45 -8.12 -0.82 23.02
CA ARG A 45 -6.71 -0.93 23.41
C ARG A 45 -6.44 -0.33 24.78
N LEU A 46 -7.06 0.80 25.11
CA LEU A 46 -6.97 1.42 26.44
C LEU A 46 -7.59 0.53 27.53
N GLU A 47 -8.52 -0.35 27.16
CA GLU A 47 -9.12 -1.38 28.03
C GLU A 47 -8.33 -2.71 28.03
N GLY A 48 -7.17 -2.76 27.36
CA GLY A 48 -6.32 -3.95 27.28
C GLY A 48 -6.70 -4.95 26.18
N ILE A 49 -7.61 -4.58 25.27
CA ILE A 49 -7.98 -5.37 24.09
C ILE A 49 -7.11 -4.90 22.92
N ASP A 50 -5.91 -5.45 22.82
CA ASP A 50 -4.87 -5.04 21.86
C ASP A 50 -4.45 -6.15 20.88
N GLY A 51 -5.19 -7.26 20.88
CA GLY A 51 -4.94 -8.43 20.02
C GLY A 51 -4.00 -9.47 20.62
N ASN A 52 -3.59 -9.32 21.89
CA ASN A 52 -2.75 -10.33 22.54
C ASN A 52 -3.39 -11.74 22.47
N GLY A 53 -2.61 -12.73 22.04
CA GLY A 53 -3.06 -14.11 21.85
C GLY A 53 -3.75 -14.41 20.52
N ILE A 54 -4.03 -13.38 19.70
CA ILE A 54 -4.67 -13.54 18.38
C ILE A 54 -3.62 -13.69 17.28
N LYS A 55 -3.84 -14.66 16.38
CA LYS A 55 -3.04 -14.89 15.17
C LYS A 55 -3.83 -14.47 13.94
N ILE A 56 -3.24 -13.60 13.14
CA ILE A 56 -3.85 -13.06 11.93
C ILE A 56 -3.02 -13.49 10.73
N ALA A 57 -3.63 -14.26 9.84
CA ALA A 57 -3.05 -14.60 8.55
C ALA A 57 -3.20 -13.44 7.57
N VAL A 58 -2.09 -13.04 6.94
CA VAL A 58 -2.05 -12.01 5.90
C VAL A 58 -1.68 -12.68 4.60
N ILE A 59 -2.66 -12.82 3.70
CA ILE A 59 -2.47 -13.41 2.37
C ILE A 59 -2.23 -12.26 1.38
N ASP A 60 -0.96 -12.02 1.03
CA ASP A 60 -0.51 -10.82 0.32
C ASP A 60 0.83 -11.02 -0.43
N THR A 61 1.60 -9.95 -0.67
CA THR A 61 2.95 -9.97 -1.27
C THR A 61 4.07 -10.44 -0.34
N GLY A 62 3.71 -10.88 0.87
CA GLY A 62 4.63 -11.21 1.96
C GLY A 62 4.56 -10.17 3.08
N VAL A 63 5.47 -10.28 4.06
CA VAL A 63 5.67 -9.25 5.09
C VAL A 63 7.16 -9.04 5.32
N ASP A 64 7.62 -7.79 5.31
CA ASP A 64 8.98 -7.45 5.74
C ASP A 64 9.09 -7.52 7.28
N PHE A 65 9.45 -8.70 7.78
CA PHE A 65 9.71 -8.94 9.19
C PHE A 65 11.06 -8.37 9.68
N ASN A 66 11.81 -7.64 8.84
CA ASN A 66 12.93 -6.81 9.27
C ASN A 66 12.51 -5.37 9.57
N HIS A 67 11.28 -4.98 9.19
CA HIS A 67 10.75 -3.66 9.47
C HIS A 67 10.67 -3.45 11.00
N PRO A 68 11.13 -2.31 11.56
CA PRO A 68 11.18 -2.09 13.01
C PRO A 68 9.84 -2.29 13.73
N ASP A 69 8.74 -1.92 13.07
CA ASP A 69 7.39 -2.04 13.64
C ASP A 69 6.75 -3.42 13.46
N LEU A 70 7.36 -4.30 12.64
CA LEU A 70 6.93 -5.67 12.39
C LEU A 70 8.06 -6.68 12.67
N PHE A 71 9.02 -6.31 13.51
CA PHE A 71 10.30 -6.99 13.60
C PHE A 71 10.18 -8.40 14.19
N GLY A 72 10.94 -9.31 13.58
CA GLY A 72 11.16 -10.68 14.05
C GLY A 72 10.32 -11.71 13.30
N PHE A 73 11.00 -12.78 12.88
CA PHE A 73 10.41 -13.94 12.23
C PHE A 73 10.59 -15.22 13.06
N GLY A 74 9.57 -16.07 13.08
CA GLY A 74 9.54 -17.32 13.85
C GLY A 74 8.77 -17.17 15.17
N PRO A 75 8.68 -18.22 16.00
CA PRO A 75 7.71 -18.31 17.09
C PRO A 75 7.69 -17.12 18.07
N ASP A 76 8.85 -16.50 18.32
CA ASP A 76 8.99 -15.36 19.22
C ASP A 76 8.85 -13.99 18.52
N GLY A 77 8.86 -13.99 17.18
CA GLY A 77 8.79 -12.80 16.34
C GLY A 77 7.40 -12.18 16.28
N LYS A 78 7.30 -11.03 15.61
CA LYS A 78 6.01 -10.43 15.28
C LYS A 78 5.31 -11.21 14.17
N VAL A 79 6.09 -11.64 13.19
CA VAL A 79 5.66 -12.58 12.14
C VAL A 79 6.05 -13.99 12.60
N ILE A 80 5.09 -14.72 13.14
CA ILE A 80 5.35 -15.99 13.85
C ILE A 80 5.59 -17.18 12.92
N GLY A 81 5.30 -17.01 11.63
CA GLY A 81 5.46 -18.02 10.61
C GLY A 81 4.83 -17.56 9.30
N GLY A 82 4.67 -18.48 8.37
CA GLY A 82 4.14 -18.18 7.04
C GLY A 82 4.72 -19.08 5.96
N TYR A 83 4.31 -18.84 4.73
CA TYR A 83 4.77 -19.61 3.57
C TYR A 83 4.86 -18.75 2.31
N ASN A 84 5.91 -18.97 1.51
CA ASN A 84 6.06 -18.35 0.21
C ASN A 84 5.58 -19.31 -0.88
N PHE A 85 4.40 -19.02 -1.44
CA PHE A 85 3.80 -19.83 -2.50
C PHE A 85 4.32 -19.47 -3.90
N ILE A 86 5.03 -18.35 -4.05
CA ILE A 86 5.68 -17.98 -5.31
C ILE A 86 7.01 -18.74 -5.47
N LYS A 87 7.78 -18.79 -4.38
CA LYS A 87 9.10 -19.43 -4.35
C LYS A 87 9.23 -20.29 -3.11
N GLU A 88 8.79 -21.54 -3.25
CA GLU A 88 8.78 -22.51 -2.17
C GLU A 88 10.19 -22.72 -1.58
N GLY A 89 10.27 -22.78 -0.25
CA GLY A 89 11.52 -22.90 0.50
C GLY A 89 12.19 -21.56 0.86
N GLU A 90 11.73 -20.44 0.30
CA GLU A 90 12.15 -19.11 0.73
C GLU A 90 11.18 -18.52 1.77
N PRO A 91 11.65 -17.61 2.65
CA PRO A 91 10.76 -16.91 3.56
C PRO A 91 9.72 -16.08 2.79
N PRO A 92 8.54 -15.81 3.37
CA PRO A 92 7.50 -14.96 2.78
C PRO A 92 7.84 -13.47 2.94
N LEU A 93 9.09 -13.11 2.61
CA LEU A 93 9.58 -11.74 2.71
C LEU A 93 8.93 -10.88 1.63
N ASP A 94 8.41 -9.72 2.04
CA ASP A 94 7.85 -8.74 1.12
C ASP A 94 8.96 -7.93 0.45
N THR A 95 8.90 -7.85 -0.87
CA THR A 95 9.79 -7.04 -1.70
C THR A 95 9.03 -6.00 -2.51
N ASN A 96 7.71 -5.95 -2.36
CA ASN A 96 6.82 -5.00 -3.01
C ASN A 96 6.38 -3.89 -2.05
N GLY A 97 6.01 -4.26 -0.83
CA GLY A 97 5.60 -3.35 0.24
C GLY A 97 4.11 -3.41 0.56
N HIS A 98 3.25 -3.88 -0.35
CA HIS A 98 1.79 -3.91 -0.12
C HIS A 98 1.43 -4.76 1.11
N GLY A 99 1.91 -6.01 1.19
CA GLY A 99 1.65 -6.88 2.32
C GLY A 99 2.23 -6.36 3.64
N THR A 100 3.38 -5.69 3.61
CA THR A 100 3.96 -5.01 4.77
C THR A 100 3.10 -3.85 5.24
N GLN A 101 2.55 -3.05 4.32
CA GLN A 101 1.60 -1.97 4.66
C GLN A 101 0.34 -2.53 5.30
N VAL A 102 -0.24 -3.59 4.73
CA VAL A 102 -1.42 -4.28 5.28
C VAL A 102 -1.14 -4.82 6.69
N ALA A 103 -0.05 -5.56 6.87
CA ALA A 103 0.35 -6.08 8.17
C ALA A 103 0.62 -4.95 9.19
N GLY A 104 1.15 -3.82 8.74
CA GLY A 104 1.37 -2.64 9.57
C GLY A 104 0.07 -2.03 10.09
N VAL A 105 -0.94 -1.86 9.22
CA VAL A 105 -2.27 -1.38 9.62
C VAL A 105 -2.89 -2.29 10.68
N ILE A 106 -2.74 -3.60 10.49
CA ILE A 106 -3.31 -4.60 11.41
C ILE A 106 -2.57 -4.58 12.74
N ALA A 107 -1.25 -4.73 12.73
CA ALA A 107 -0.51 -5.17 13.92
C ALA A 107 0.80 -4.45 14.19
N ALA A 108 1.18 -3.36 13.50
CA ALA A 108 2.43 -2.65 13.83
C ALA A 108 2.57 -2.41 15.36
N ASP A 109 3.74 -2.70 15.92
CA ASP A 109 4.02 -2.60 17.36
C ASP A 109 5.33 -1.88 17.67
N GLY A 110 5.76 -0.97 16.81
CA GLY A 110 6.94 -0.14 17.05
C GLY A 110 6.55 1.32 17.21
N ASN A 111 7.15 2.16 16.37
CA ASN A 111 6.86 3.59 16.27
C ASN A 111 5.42 3.81 15.80
N LEU A 112 4.95 3.01 14.84
CA LEU A 112 3.55 2.94 14.47
C LEU A 112 2.84 1.87 15.30
N LYS A 113 1.58 2.16 15.60
CA LYS A 113 0.66 1.21 16.24
C LYS A 113 -0.48 0.89 15.29
N GLY A 114 -0.57 -0.38 14.90
CA GLY A 114 -1.72 -0.91 14.18
C GLY A 114 -2.97 -0.95 15.06
N VAL A 115 -4.08 -1.44 14.50
CA VAL A 115 -5.34 -1.62 15.22
C VAL A 115 -5.20 -2.60 16.38
N ALA A 116 -4.46 -3.70 16.19
CA ALA A 116 -4.21 -4.74 17.17
C ALA A 116 -2.69 -4.98 17.37
N PRO A 117 -1.96 -4.08 18.06
CA PRO A 117 -0.50 -4.14 18.16
C PRO A 117 0.07 -5.39 18.82
N LYS A 118 -0.69 -6.17 19.58
CA LYS A 118 -0.21 -7.42 20.20
C LYS A 118 -0.63 -8.69 19.47
N ALA A 119 -1.40 -8.58 18.40
CA ALA A 119 -1.65 -9.70 17.50
C ALA A 119 -0.36 -10.18 16.82
N LYS A 120 -0.29 -11.46 16.50
CA LYS A 120 0.81 -12.07 15.76
C LYS A 120 0.41 -12.30 14.31
N ILE A 121 1.37 -12.19 13.39
CA ILE A 121 1.12 -12.31 11.95
C ILE A 121 1.61 -13.67 11.43
N LEU A 122 0.79 -14.33 10.61
CA LEU A 122 1.20 -15.42 9.72
C LEU A 122 1.25 -14.87 8.30
N ALA A 123 2.43 -14.82 7.68
CA ALA A 123 2.62 -14.19 6.37
C ALA A 123 2.54 -15.20 5.22
N TYR A 124 1.55 -15.07 4.34
CA TYR A 124 1.40 -15.95 3.18
C TYR A 124 1.60 -15.17 1.90
N LYS A 125 2.77 -15.32 1.30
CA LYS A 125 3.15 -14.64 0.05
C LYS A 125 2.56 -15.39 -1.13
N VAL A 126 1.61 -14.77 -1.82
CA VAL A 126 0.91 -15.31 -3.00
C VAL A 126 1.09 -14.46 -4.25
N SER A 127 1.77 -13.32 -4.16
CA SER A 127 2.10 -12.42 -5.27
C SER A 127 3.45 -11.75 -5.08
N GLU A 128 4.10 -11.38 -6.18
CA GLU A 128 5.33 -10.54 -6.16
C GLU A 128 5.02 -9.06 -6.31
N ASN A 129 3.93 -8.70 -6.99
CA ASN A 129 3.61 -7.31 -7.35
C ASN A 129 2.29 -6.80 -6.77
N GLY A 130 1.55 -7.65 -6.05
CA GLY A 130 0.25 -7.29 -5.47
C GLY A 130 -0.91 -7.35 -6.48
N GLU A 131 -0.63 -7.77 -7.73
CA GLU A 131 -1.62 -7.82 -8.79
C GLU A 131 -1.87 -9.24 -9.29
N SER A 132 -3.03 -9.44 -9.92
CA SER A 132 -3.36 -10.62 -10.75
C SER A 132 -2.97 -11.97 -10.13
N VAL A 133 -3.43 -12.21 -8.90
CA VAL A 133 -3.05 -13.40 -8.12
C VAL A 133 -3.81 -14.64 -8.60
N SER A 134 -3.07 -15.74 -8.76
CA SER A 134 -3.67 -17.04 -9.09
C SER A 134 -4.63 -17.47 -7.98
N SER A 135 -5.86 -17.82 -8.38
CA SER A 135 -6.88 -18.31 -7.46
C SER A 135 -6.43 -19.57 -6.71
N ASP A 136 -5.60 -20.41 -7.33
CA ASP A 136 -5.07 -21.62 -6.68
C ASP A 136 -4.12 -21.28 -5.54
N LEU A 137 -3.34 -20.20 -5.65
CA LEU A 137 -2.46 -19.76 -4.58
C LEU A 137 -3.25 -19.17 -3.42
N ILE A 138 -4.32 -18.42 -3.71
CA ILE A 138 -5.25 -17.91 -2.68
C ILE A 138 -5.87 -19.09 -1.91
N VAL A 139 -6.38 -20.10 -2.62
CA VAL A 139 -6.97 -21.30 -2.00
C VAL A 139 -5.95 -22.03 -1.11
N LYS A 140 -4.73 -22.26 -1.61
CA LYS A 140 -3.66 -22.89 -0.83
C LYS A 140 -3.28 -22.07 0.40
N ALA A 141 -3.24 -20.74 0.29
CA ALA A 141 -2.91 -19.87 1.41
C ALA A 141 -4.03 -19.86 2.47
N ILE A 142 -5.30 -19.90 2.07
CA ILE A 142 -6.44 -20.05 3.01
C ILE A 142 -6.31 -21.39 3.75
N ASP A 143 -6.08 -22.48 3.02
CA ASP A 143 -5.92 -23.81 3.63
C ASP A 143 -4.75 -23.85 4.59
N LYS A 144 -3.64 -23.23 4.22
CA LYS A 144 -2.48 -23.16 5.09
C LYS A 144 -2.72 -22.30 6.34
N SER A 145 -3.50 -21.23 6.21
CA SER A 145 -3.93 -20.41 7.34
C SER A 145 -4.79 -21.21 8.33
N ILE A 146 -5.66 -22.08 7.81
CA ILE A 146 -6.47 -23.00 8.62
C ILE A 146 -5.57 -24.00 9.36
N GLU A 147 -4.61 -24.61 8.66
CA GLU A 147 -3.68 -25.58 9.24
C GLU A 147 -2.81 -24.97 10.34
N ASP A 148 -2.31 -23.75 10.13
CA ASP A 148 -1.43 -23.06 11.07
C ASP A 148 -2.22 -22.42 12.24
N GLY A 149 -3.55 -22.57 12.24
CA GLY A 149 -4.44 -22.17 13.33
C GLY A 149 -4.57 -20.66 13.46
N ALA A 150 -4.75 -19.95 12.34
CA ALA A 150 -5.11 -18.55 12.34
C ALA A 150 -6.50 -18.34 12.95
N ASP A 151 -6.69 -17.27 13.72
CA ASP A 151 -8.00 -16.86 14.25
C ASP A 151 -8.74 -15.97 13.25
N ILE A 152 -7.97 -15.19 12.47
CA ILE A 152 -8.46 -14.27 11.44
C ILE A 152 -7.61 -14.42 10.17
N ILE A 153 -8.24 -14.40 9.00
CA ILE A 153 -7.58 -14.34 7.71
C ILE A 153 -7.93 -13.01 7.04
N ASN A 154 -6.93 -12.20 6.75
CA ASN A 154 -7.04 -10.99 5.93
C ASN A 154 -6.56 -11.28 4.51
N ILE A 155 -7.43 -11.05 3.53
CA ILE A 155 -7.15 -11.22 2.11
C ILE A 155 -7.35 -9.87 1.41
N SER A 156 -6.26 -9.14 1.19
CA SER A 156 -6.27 -7.84 0.50
C SER A 156 -6.03 -7.98 -1.01
N LEU A 157 -6.37 -9.14 -1.56
CA LEU A 157 -6.19 -9.52 -2.96
C LEU A 157 -7.43 -10.29 -3.43
N GLY A 158 -7.69 -10.28 -4.72
CA GLY A 158 -8.84 -11.00 -5.26
C GLY A 158 -8.81 -11.13 -6.77
N VAL A 159 -9.87 -11.73 -7.28
CA VAL A 159 -10.16 -11.80 -8.71
C VAL A 159 -11.43 -11.02 -8.98
N ASN A 160 -11.47 -10.26 -10.07
CA ASN A 160 -12.61 -9.43 -10.49
C ASN A 160 -13.84 -10.23 -10.99
N LYS A 161 -13.96 -11.50 -10.57
CA LYS A 161 -15.03 -12.41 -10.94
C LYS A 161 -15.38 -13.32 -9.77
N THR A 162 -16.53 -13.99 -9.86
CA THR A 162 -16.88 -15.06 -8.91
C THR A 162 -15.96 -16.26 -9.13
N ASN A 163 -15.43 -16.82 -8.04
CA ASN A 163 -14.62 -18.03 -8.08
C ASN A 163 -15.08 -19.02 -7.01
N ALA A 164 -15.73 -20.09 -7.45
CA ALA A 164 -16.27 -21.12 -6.56
C ALA A 164 -15.21 -21.80 -5.69
N ASN A 165 -13.98 -21.98 -6.19
CA ASN A 165 -12.92 -22.62 -5.41
C ASN A 165 -12.45 -21.73 -4.25
N ILE A 166 -12.33 -20.42 -4.49
CA ILE A 166 -12.03 -19.45 -3.44
C ILE A 166 -13.17 -19.45 -2.42
N ASP A 167 -14.41 -19.39 -2.87
CA ASP A 167 -15.57 -19.35 -1.97
C ASP A 167 -15.68 -20.63 -1.11
N ILE A 168 -15.39 -21.81 -1.67
CA ILE A 168 -15.32 -23.08 -0.93
C ILE A 168 -14.19 -23.04 0.12
N ALA A 169 -13.02 -22.50 -0.22
CA ALA A 169 -11.92 -22.36 0.74
C ALA A 169 -12.29 -21.40 1.88
N VAL A 170 -12.91 -20.26 1.57
CA VAL A 170 -13.43 -19.32 2.57
C VAL A 170 -14.45 -20.01 3.48
N ASN A 171 -15.40 -20.76 2.93
CA ASN A 171 -16.40 -21.48 3.73
C ASN A 171 -15.74 -22.51 4.66
N ARG A 172 -14.69 -23.22 4.22
CA ARG A 172 -13.93 -24.12 5.10
C ARG A 172 -13.29 -23.40 6.27
N ALA A 173 -12.76 -22.18 6.09
CA ALA A 173 -12.23 -21.38 7.18
C ALA A 173 -13.34 -20.98 8.17
N LEU A 174 -14.47 -20.48 7.64
CA LEU A 174 -15.62 -20.06 8.43
C LEU A 174 -16.22 -21.22 9.25
N GLU A 175 -16.33 -22.42 8.68
CA GLU A 175 -16.79 -23.64 9.37
C GLU A 175 -15.91 -24.02 10.56
N LYS A 176 -14.64 -23.61 10.57
CA LYS A 176 -13.71 -23.80 11.71
C LYS A 176 -13.72 -22.64 12.70
N GLY A 177 -14.61 -21.66 12.53
CA GLY A 177 -14.71 -20.48 13.39
C GLY A 177 -13.67 -19.41 13.11
N ILE A 178 -12.96 -19.49 11.99
CA ILE A 178 -11.96 -18.50 11.58
C ILE A 178 -12.68 -17.36 10.86
N ILE A 179 -12.43 -16.12 11.29
CA ILE A 179 -13.03 -14.93 10.65
C ILE A 179 -12.26 -14.62 9.37
N VAL A 180 -12.97 -14.41 8.26
CA VAL A 180 -12.36 -14.03 6.99
C VAL A 180 -12.73 -12.60 6.62
N ILE A 181 -11.72 -11.75 6.47
CA ILE A 181 -11.82 -10.35 6.04
C ILE A 181 -11.27 -10.24 4.63
N THR A 182 -11.99 -9.56 3.74
CA THR A 182 -11.61 -9.40 2.33
C THR A 182 -11.84 -7.98 1.85
N ALA A 183 -10.96 -7.47 1.00
CA ALA A 183 -11.21 -6.22 0.30
C ALA A 183 -12.37 -6.36 -0.71
N ALA A 184 -13.14 -5.28 -0.90
CA ALA A 184 -14.19 -5.22 -1.92
C ALA A 184 -13.64 -5.12 -3.36
N GLY A 185 -12.39 -4.67 -3.51
CA GLY A 185 -11.75 -4.38 -4.79
C GLY A 185 -11.84 -2.90 -5.19
N ASN A 186 -11.02 -2.52 -6.17
CA ASN A 186 -10.87 -1.13 -6.65
C ASN A 186 -11.45 -0.93 -8.06
N ASP A 187 -12.16 -1.92 -8.62
CA ASP A 187 -12.71 -1.91 -9.99
C ASP A 187 -13.97 -1.04 -10.17
N GLY A 188 -14.34 -0.26 -9.16
CA GLY A 188 -15.44 0.71 -9.26
C GLY A 188 -15.20 1.79 -10.33
N PRO A 189 -16.21 2.62 -10.64
CA PRO A 189 -17.50 2.76 -9.97
C PRO A 189 -18.66 2.04 -10.68
N THR A 190 -18.40 1.23 -11.70
CA THR A 190 -19.48 0.53 -12.40
C THR A 190 -20.18 -0.47 -11.47
N PRO A 191 -21.49 -0.73 -11.65
CA PRO A 191 -22.20 -1.70 -10.82
C PRO A 191 -21.60 -3.11 -10.91
N GLN A 192 -21.72 -3.89 -9.83
CA GLN A 192 -21.35 -5.31 -9.76
C GLN A 192 -19.86 -5.61 -9.95
N THR A 193 -18.99 -4.75 -9.41
CA THR A 193 -17.52 -4.85 -9.51
C THR A 193 -16.86 -5.64 -8.38
N ILE A 194 -17.62 -6.12 -7.39
CA ILE A 194 -17.10 -6.97 -6.30
C ILE A 194 -16.90 -8.40 -6.81
N GLY A 195 -15.65 -8.89 -6.70
CA GLY A 195 -15.25 -10.26 -7.04
C GLY A 195 -14.94 -11.15 -5.83
N SER A 196 -14.48 -12.38 -6.05
CA SER A 196 -14.06 -13.28 -4.94
C SER A 196 -12.66 -12.91 -4.42
N PRO A 197 -12.40 -12.98 -3.10
CA PRO A 197 -13.26 -13.53 -2.06
C PRO A 197 -14.37 -12.59 -1.58
N GLY A 198 -14.35 -11.30 -1.91
CA GLY A 198 -15.32 -10.27 -1.49
C GLY A 198 -16.79 -10.57 -1.75
N LYS A 199 -17.10 -11.49 -2.66
CA LYS A 199 -18.47 -11.91 -2.96
C LYS A 199 -19.00 -13.04 -2.07
N ASN A 200 -18.15 -13.70 -1.29
CA ASN A 200 -18.56 -14.77 -0.38
C ASN A 200 -19.44 -14.19 0.74
N SER A 201 -20.64 -14.77 0.93
CA SER A 201 -21.65 -14.24 1.86
C SER A 201 -21.30 -14.38 3.35
N GLY A 202 -20.36 -15.25 3.69
CA GLY A 202 -19.90 -15.44 5.07
C GLY A 202 -18.67 -14.62 5.42
N SER A 203 -17.95 -14.08 4.44
CA SER A 203 -16.81 -13.19 4.66
C SER A 203 -17.25 -11.76 4.99
N ILE A 204 -16.40 -11.03 5.72
CA ILE A 204 -16.59 -9.59 5.95
C ILE A 204 -15.88 -8.84 4.83
N THR A 205 -16.66 -8.30 3.90
CA THR A 205 -16.15 -7.54 2.76
C THR A 205 -16.07 -6.05 3.09
N VAL A 206 -14.87 -5.48 2.97
CA VAL A 206 -14.56 -4.11 3.39
C VAL A 206 -14.39 -3.21 2.17
N GLY A 207 -15.23 -2.17 2.10
CA GLY A 207 -15.05 -1.04 1.17
C GLY A 207 -14.21 0.06 1.80
N ALA A 208 -13.43 0.77 0.99
CA ALA A 208 -12.64 1.91 1.44
C ALA A 208 -13.50 3.18 1.49
N THR A 209 -13.28 4.00 2.53
CA THR A 209 -13.79 5.36 2.63
C THR A 209 -12.67 6.31 3.01
N TYR A 210 -12.82 7.57 2.65
CA TYR A 210 -11.86 8.62 3.01
C TYR A 210 -12.38 9.35 4.23
N ASN A 211 -11.46 9.67 5.15
CA ASN A 211 -11.75 10.64 6.20
C ASN A 211 -11.40 12.05 5.69
N ASN A 212 -11.91 13.07 6.38
CA ASN A 212 -11.54 14.46 6.15
C ASN A 212 -10.28 14.86 6.94
N LEU A 213 -9.54 13.89 7.50
CA LEU A 213 -8.32 14.18 8.23
C LEU A 213 -7.23 14.55 7.23
N THR A 214 -6.68 15.76 7.40
CA THR A 214 -5.57 16.22 6.59
C THR A 214 -4.32 15.44 6.95
N SER A 215 -3.99 14.51 6.06
CA SER A 215 -2.74 13.76 6.03
C SER A 215 -1.73 14.50 5.18
N SER A 216 -0.69 15.06 5.80
CA SER A 216 0.37 15.83 5.13
C SER A 216 1.34 15.00 4.28
N LEU A 217 0.86 14.44 3.16
CA LEU A 217 1.68 14.37 1.95
C LEU A 217 1.31 15.59 1.12
N ILE A 218 1.55 16.78 1.68
CA ILE A 218 1.26 18.03 1.01
C ILE A 218 2.53 18.41 0.26
N ALA A 219 2.49 18.30 -1.06
CA ALA A 219 3.37 19.12 -1.87
C ALA A 219 2.75 20.52 -1.98
N THR A 220 3.59 21.54 -2.09
CA THR A 220 3.14 22.92 -2.25
C THR A 220 3.43 23.35 -3.67
N LEU A 221 2.39 23.81 -4.38
CA LEU A 221 2.54 24.57 -5.62
C LEU A 221 2.50 26.05 -5.27
N GLU A 222 3.55 26.79 -5.58
CA GLU A 222 3.55 28.24 -5.39
C GLU A 222 3.33 28.93 -6.74
N VAL A 223 2.34 29.83 -6.80
CA VAL A 223 2.06 30.65 -7.99
C VAL A 223 2.01 32.10 -7.57
N ASN A 224 2.96 32.91 -8.05
CA ASN A 224 3.09 34.33 -7.70
C ASN A 224 3.06 34.54 -6.17
N GLU A 225 3.92 33.84 -5.43
CA GLU A 225 4.04 33.90 -3.96
C GLU A 225 2.82 33.40 -3.19
N LYS A 226 1.81 32.87 -3.89
CA LYS A 226 0.63 32.26 -3.27
C LYS A 226 0.77 30.73 -3.24
N PRO A 227 0.76 30.10 -2.06
CA PRO A 227 0.83 28.65 -1.94
C PRO A 227 -0.53 28.00 -2.21
N TYR A 228 -0.48 26.85 -2.86
CA TYR A 228 -1.60 25.95 -3.13
C TYR A 228 -1.22 24.54 -2.66
N THR A 229 -2.13 23.88 -1.97
CA THR A 229 -1.99 22.48 -1.57
C THR A 229 -2.16 21.60 -2.79
N VAL A 230 -1.17 20.76 -3.07
CA VAL A 230 -1.27 19.70 -4.07
C VAL A 230 -1.01 18.35 -3.41
N ILE A 231 -1.76 17.34 -3.86
CA ILE A 231 -1.66 15.98 -3.34
C ILE A 231 -0.90 15.16 -4.38
N PRO A 232 0.27 14.60 -4.05
CA PRO A 232 1.01 13.71 -4.95
C PRO A 232 0.14 12.50 -5.33
N MET A 233 0.16 12.12 -6.60
CA MET A 233 -0.43 10.86 -7.05
C MET A 233 0.45 9.70 -6.57
N ALA A 234 -0.16 8.55 -6.24
CA ALA A 234 0.58 7.32 -6.01
C ALA A 234 1.44 6.99 -7.25
N GLY A 235 2.69 6.60 -7.03
CA GLY A 235 3.70 6.41 -8.09
C GLY A 235 4.46 7.68 -8.50
N SER A 236 4.10 8.87 -7.99
CA SER A 236 4.85 10.09 -8.28
C SER A 236 6.28 10.01 -7.75
N SER A 237 7.23 10.51 -8.54
CA SER A 237 8.63 10.61 -8.11
C SER A 237 8.79 11.60 -6.96
N LYS A 238 9.60 11.23 -5.97
CA LYS A 238 9.97 12.14 -4.88
C LYS A 238 10.79 13.31 -5.42
N LEU A 239 10.51 14.51 -4.92
CA LEU A 239 11.26 15.71 -5.25
C LEU A 239 12.33 15.99 -4.19
N ASP A 240 13.60 15.93 -4.55
CA ASP A 240 14.70 16.37 -3.68
C ASP A 240 14.88 17.89 -3.70
N LYS A 241 14.40 18.55 -4.76
CA LYS A 241 14.45 20.00 -4.96
C LYS A 241 13.15 20.49 -5.59
N PRO A 242 12.72 21.75 -5.34
CA PRO A 242 11.55 22.32 -5.99
C PRO A 242 11.71 22.35 -7.52
N ILE A 243 10.64 22.02 -8.23
CA ILE A 243 10.57 22.23 -9.68
C ILE A 243 10.09 23.66 -9.91
N VAL A 244 10.90 24.43 -10.64
CA VAL A 244 10.58 25.81 -11.03
C VAL A 244 10.39 25.86 -12.55
N GLY A 245 9.26 26.42 -12.97
CA GLY A 245 8.92 26.57 -14.37
C GLY A 245 7.66 27.41 -14.59
N LYS A 246 7.49 27.89 -15.82
CA LYS A 246 6.24 28.56 -16.22
C LYS A 246 5.09 27.56 -16.20
N ILE A 247 3.93 27.95 -15.69
CA ILE A 247 2.71 27.14 -15.79
C ILE A 247 2.11 27.32 -17.19
N VAL A 248 1.82 26.21 -17.86
CA VAL A 248 1.14 26.19 -19.17
C VAL A 248 -0.10 25.31 -19.07
N PHE A 249 -1.21 25.79 -19.64
CA PHE A 249 -2.46 25.04 -19.67
C PHE A 249 -2.45 24.02 -20.82
N GLY A 250 -2.68 22.76 -20.49
CA GLY A 250 -2.62 21.63 -21.43
C GLY A 250 -3.96 21.00 -21.78
N GLY A 251 -5.08 21.66 -21.49
CA GLY A 251 -6.41 21.09 -21.71
C GLY A 251 -6.62 19.83 -20.87
N TYR A 252 -7.06 18.74 -21.49
CA TYR A 252 -7.19 17.44 -20.85
C TYR A 252 -5.89 16.63 -20.87
N GLY A 253 -4.77 17.17 -21.36
CA GLY A 253 -3.50 16.44 -21.44
C GLY A 253 -3.49 15.38 -22.55
N LYS A 254 -4.33 15.53 -23.57
CA LYS A 254 -4.30 14.67 -24.76
C LYS A 254 -3.14 15.06 -25.66
N GLU A 255 -2.54 14.08 -26.34
CA GLU A 255 -1.40 14.31 -27.22
C GLU A 255 -1.66 15.43 -28.26
N GLU A 256 -2.84 15.44 -28.88
CA GLU A 256 -3.23 16.46 -29.87
C GLU A 256 -3.35 17.89 -29.28
N GLU A 257 -3.75 18.01 -28.01
CA GLU A 257 -3.80 19.30 -27.33
C GLU A 257 -2.40 19.81 -27.02
N LEU A 258 -1.49 18.88 -26.65
CA LEU A 258 -0.13 19.21 -26.30
C LEU A 258 0.77 19.51 -27.52
N LYS A 259 0.44 19.00 -28.71
CA LYS A 259 1.18 19.33 -29.95
C LYS A 259 1.17 20.81 -30.29
N ASN A 260 0.13 21.53 -29.87
CA ASN A 260 -0.08 22.94 -30.20
C ASN A 260 0.41 23.90 -29.11
N ILE A 261 1.05 23.40 -28.05
CA ILE A 261 1.59 24.21 -26.96
C ILE A 261 3.08 23.95 -26.79
N ASN A 262 3.83 24.98 -26.37
CA ASN A 262 5.22 24.79 -25.96
C ASN A 262 5.26 24.33 -24.49
N ALA A 263 5.24 23.01 -24.27
CA ALA A 263 5.31 22.41 -22.94
C ALA A 263 6.76 22.21 -22.45
N THR A 264 7.77 22.43 -23.29
CA THR A 264 9.16 22.15 -22.94
C THR A 264 9.65 23.03 -21.78
N ASN A 265 10.21 22.41 -20.74
CA ASN A 265 10.68 23.07 -19.52
C ASN A 265 9.60 23.80 -18.70
N THR A 266 8.33 23.43 -18.87
CA THR A 266 7.19 24.03 -18.17
C THR A 266 6.61 23.11 -17.09
N ILE A 267 5.76 23.67 -16.22
CA ILE A 267 4.84 22.91 -15.37
C ILE A 267 3.50 22.86 -16.11
N LEU A 268 3.08 21.67 -16.53
CA LEU A 268 1.85 21.52 -17.27
C LEU A 268 0.66 21.41 -16.31
N LEU A 269 -0.35 22.24 -16.49
CA LEU A 269 -1.61 22.20 -15.76
C LEU A 269 -2.71 21.62 -16.66
N VAL A 270 -3.27 20.48 -16.28
CA VAL A 270 -4.30 19.77 -17.06
C VAL A 270 -5.55 19.48 -16.23
N GLU A 271 -6.69 19.39 -16.89
CA GLU A 271 -7.97 19.04 -16.27
C GLU A 271 -8.12 17.51 -16.11
N ARG A 272 -8.70 17.08 -14.99
CA ARG A 272 -9.16 15.71 -14.80
C ARG A 272 -10.29 15.36 -15.78
N GLY A 273 -10.30 14.13 -16.27
CA GLY A 273 -11.33 13.64 -17.20
C GLY A 273 -10.97 13.87 -18.67
N SER A 274 -12.01 13.96 -19.51
CA SER A 274 -11.89 14.12 -20.96
C SER A 274 -13.04 14.98 -21.52
N ASN A 275 -12.80 15.65 -22.66
CA ASN A 275 -13.82 16.30 -23.46
C ASN A 275 -14.73 15.33 -24.25
N ILE A 276 -14.40 14.03 -24.30
CA ILE A 276 -15.21 13.03 -25.00
C ILE A 276 -16.07 12.29 -23.97
N LYS A 277 -17.39 12.37 -24.12
CA LYS A 277 -18.35 11.72 -23.22
C LYS A 277 -18.11 10.21 -23.19
N GLY A 278 -17.83 9.68 -22.00
CA GLY A 278 -17.61 8.25 -21.75
C GLY A 278 -16.19 7.76 -22.02
N GLU A 279 -15.27 8.63 -22.43
CA GLU A 279 -13.86 8.27 -22.56
C GLU A 279 -13.17 8.25 -21.19
N LEU A 280 -12.47 7.17 -20.89
CA LEU A 280 -11.59 7.05 -19.72
C LEU A 280 -10.18 7.48 -20.11
N LEU A 281 -9.79 8.69 -19.72
CA LEU A 281 -8.43 9.20 -19.89
C LEU A 281 -7.66 9.14 -18.56
N TYR A 282 -6.85 8.09 -18.41
CA TYR A 282 -6.08 7.81 -17.20
C TYR A 282 -5.00 8.86 -16.90
N PHE A 283 -4.64 9.01 -15.62
CA PHE A 283 -3.60 9.95 -15.19
C PHE A 283 -2.22 9.59 -15.75
N SER A 284 -1.87 8.31 -15.83
CA SER A 284 -0.61 7.85 -16.43
C SER A 284 -0.51 8.18 -17.92
N ILE A 285 -1.63 8.18 -18.66
CA ILE A 285 -1.64 8.66 -20.05
C ILE A 285 -1.33 10.15 -20.10
N LYS A 286 -1.94 10.96 -19.22
CA LYS A 286 -1.67 12.42 -19.15
C LYS A 286 -0.20 12.68 -18.79
N GLU A 287 0.34 11.95 -17.83
CA GLU A 287 1.76 12.03 -17.42
C GLU A 287 2.67 11.69 -18.59
N LYS A 288 2.46 10.55 -19.25
CA LYS A 288 3.23 10.14 -20.43
C LYS A 288 3.20 11.20 -21.53
N ASN A 289 2.02 11.75 -21.82
CA ASN A 289 1.88 12.80 -22.83
C ASN A 289 2.63 14.08 -22.42
N ALA A 290 2.54 14.49 -21.15
CA ALA A 290 3.26 15.65 -20.63
C ALA A 290 4.78 15.46 -20.71
N ALA A 291 5.28 14.27 -20.33
CA ALA A 291 6.68 13.91 -20.42
C ALA A 291 7.18 13.93 -21.87
N ASN A 292 6.42 13.35 -22.80
CA ASN A 292 6.73 13.36 -24.24
C ASN A 292 6.75 14.79 -24.82
N ALA A 293 5.91 15.69 -24.30
CA ALA A 293 5.91 17.10 -24.67
C ALA A 293 7.05 17.93 -24.02
N GLY A 294 7.85 17.29 -23.14
CA GLY A 294 9.01 17.90 -22.47
C GLY A 294 8.67 18.72 -21.23
N ALA A 295 7.49 18.52 -20.63
CA ALA A 295 7.13 19.14 -19.36
C ALA A 295 8.04 18.62 -18.23
N LYS A 296 8.34 19.49 -17.25
CA LYS A 296 9.10 19.12 -16.04
C LYS A 296 8.23 18.53 -14.95
N ALA A 297 6.97 18.93 -14.92
CA ALA A 297 5.99 18.47 -13.95
C ALA A 297 4.59 18.52 -14.56
N LEU A 298 3.70 17.69 -14.02
CA LEU A 298 2.28 17.67 -14.31
C LEU A 298 1.51 17.99 -13.04
N ILE A 299 0.58 18.94 -13.13
CA ILE A 299 -0.44 19.20 -12.12
C ILE A 299 -1.79 18.90 -12.76
N VAL A 300 -2.55 18.00 -12.15
CA VAL A 300 -3.93 17.72 -12.57
C VAL A 300 -4.88 18.39 -11.60
N TYR A 301 -5.80 19.21 -12.10
CA TYR A 301 -6.86 19.80 -11.27
C TYR A 301 -8.19 19.09 -11.48
N ASN A 302 -8.99 19.03 -10.42
CA ASN A 302 -10.27 18.33 -10.44
C ASN A 302 -11.31 19.09 -11.28
N ASN A 303 -12.17 18.36 -11.98
CA ASN A 303 -13.31 18.90 -12.73
C ASN A 303 -14.63 18.82 -11.94
N GLU A 304 -14.58 18.24 -10.73
CA GLU A 304 -15.72 18.14 -9.81
C GLU A 304 -15.33 18.68 -8.41
N PRO A 305 -16.29 19.13 -7.60
CA PRO A 305 -16.03 19.52 -6.22
C PRO A 305 -15.44 18.36 -5.40
N GLY A 306 -14.41 18.65 -4.60
CA GLY A 306 -13.80 17.70 -3.68
C GLY A 306 -12.35 17.34 -4.02
N ILE A 307 -11.74 16.60 -3.11
CA ILE A 307 -10.38 16.06 -3.28
C ILE A 307 -10.48 14.79 -4.12
N PHE A 308 -9.49 14.58 -5.00
CA PHE A 308 -9.30 13.30 -5.66
C PHE A 308 -7.88 12.79 -5.38
N LEU A 309 -7.74 11.48 -5.35
CA LEU A 309 -6.46 10.79 -5.38
C LEU A 309 -6.30 10.16 -6.77
N GLY A 310 -5.06 10.07 -7.22
CA GLY A 310 -4.72 9.45 -8.50
C GLY A 310 -3.53 8.53 -8.32
N GLU A 311 -3.42 7.58 -9.23
CA GLU A 311 -2.30 6.65 -9.33
C GLU A 311 -1.74 6.70 -10.75
N LEU A 312 -0.41 6.64 -10.85
CA LEU A 312 0.33 6.58 -12.10
C LEU A 312 0.70 5.10 -12.33
N ILE A 313 -0.24 4.33 -12.89
CA ILE A 313 -0.03 2.94 -13.34
C ILE A 313 0.28 2.91 -14.83
#